data_AF-A0A2G0E5U1-F1
#
_entry.id   AF-A0A2G0E5U1-F1
#
_cell.length_a   1.000
_cell.length_b   1.000
_cell.length_c   1.000
_cell.angle_alpha   90.00
_cell.angle_beta   90.00
_cell.angle_gamma   90.00
#
_symmetry.space_group_name_H-M   'P 1'
#
loop_
_entity.id
_entity.type
_entity.pdbx_description
1 polymer ?
#
loop_
_entity_poly.entity_id
_entity_poly.type
_entity_poly.pdbx_seq_one_letter_code
_entity_poly.pdbx_strand_id
1 'polypeptide(L)'
;QSNTIEVFGLGGSFPICTDFARKLTFLGKKAFARSDWDEQEAAVSNLNQEDLAIFVSFTGETKGILSYAQIAQRQQVPIISIISTKGSNLEKLSTISLYAKGTTRYHHSVDLSSRISVICLFDTVLLMYA
;
A
#
# COMPACT_ATOMS: atom_id res chain seq x y z
N GLN A 1 -6.15 4.41 -15.09
CA GLN A 1 -6.06 5.86 -14.77
C GLN A 1 -6.84 6.08 -13.49
N SER A 2 -6.40 6.98 -12.60
CA SER A 2 -7.11 7.32 -11.36
C SER A 2 -7.01 8.82 -11.07
N ASN A 3 -8.02 9.36 -10.38
CA ASN A 3 -8.09 10.77 -9.98
C ASN A 3 -7.18 11.05 -8.77
N THR A 4 -7.25 10.19 -7.76
CA THR A 4 -6.42 10.24 -6.55
C THR A 4 -5.81 8.86 -6.27
N ILE A 5 -4.62 8.84 -5.66
CA ILE A 5 -3.94 7.64 -5.21
C ILE A 5 -3.63 7.80 -3.72
N GLU A 6 -4.22 6.98 -2.86
CA GLU A 6 -3.88 6.93 -1.43
C GLU A 6 -3.09 5.66 -1.15
N VAL A 7 -1.91 5.80 -0.54
CA VAL A 7 -0.98 4.71 -0.24
C VAL A 7 -0.94 4.50 1.27
N PHE A 8 -1.43 3.36 1.71
CA PHE A 8 -1.59 2.99 3.11
C PHE A 8 -0.52 2.00 3.53
N GLY A 9 0.16 2.30 4.63
CA GLY A 9 1.11 1.40 5.27
C GLY A 9 1.30 1.81 6.72
N LEU A 10 1.51 0.83 7.61
CA LEU A 10 1.71 1.07 9.03
C LEU A 10 3.13 0.68 9.47
N GLY A 11 3.59 1.30 10.56
CA GLY A 11 4.89 1.03 11.15
C GLY A 11 6.02 1.18 10.12
N GLY A 12 6.96 0.23 10.08
CA GLY A 12 8.11 0.32 9.18
C GLY A 12 7.80 0.19 7.68
N SER A 13 6.56 -0.09 7.27
CA SER A 13 6.14 -0.02 5.86
C SER A 13 5.77 1.41 5.42
N PHE A 14 5.41 2.28 6.37
CA PHE A 14 4.94 3.64 6.09
C PHE A 14 5.97 4.54 5.37
N PRO A 15 7.26 4.54 5.74
CA PRO A 15 8.26 5.39 5.05
C PRO A 15 8.34 5.11 3.55
N ILE A 16 8.17 3.86 3.13
CA ILE A 16 8.22 3.46 1.72
C ILE A 16 6.95 3.86 0.98
N CYS A 17 5.80 3.84 1.66
CA CYS A 17 4.55 4.38 1.13
C CYS A 17 4.68 5.87 0.84
N THR A 18 5.32 6.61 1.76
CA THR A 18 5.58 8.05 1.60
C THR A 18 6.51 8.34 0.44
N ASP A 19 7.61 7.59 0.29
CA ASP A 19 8.52 7.74 -0.85
C ASP A 19 7.80 7.50 -2.20
N PHE A 20 7.03 6.42 -2.29
CA PHE A 20 6.28 6.08 -3.49
C PHE A 20 5.22 7.13 -3.85
N ALA A 21 4.42 7.56 -2.89
CA ALA A 21 3.43 8.63 -3.08
C ALA A 21 4.09 9.96 -3.50
N ARG A 22 5.24 10.29 -2.92
CA ARG A 22 6.03 11.48 -3.30
C ARG A 22 6.53 11.39 -4.74
N LYS A 23 7.08 10.24 -5.16
CA LYS A 23 7.52 10.03 -6.55
C LYS A 23 6.37 10.14 -7.55
N LEU A 24 5.21 9.56 -7.24
CA LEU A 24 3.99 9.74 -8.04
C LEU A 24 3.56 11.21 -8.12
N THR A 25 3.68 11.95 -7.02
CA THR A 25 3.40 13.40 -6.99
C THR A 25 4.33 14.17 -7.92
N PHE A 26 5.63 13.87 -7.93
CA PHE A 26 6.58 14.47 -8.87
C PHE A 26 6.31 14.10 -10.34
N LEU A 27 5.65 12.97 -10.58
CA LEU A 27 5.15 12.56 -11.89
C LEU A 27 3.76 13.15 -12.24
N GLY A 28 3.28 14.13 -11.47
CA GLY A 28 2.04 14.86 -11.73
C GLY A 28 0.76 14.16 -11.28
N LYS A 29 0.85 13.16 -10.39
CA LYS A 29 -0.34 12.50 -9.79
C LYS A 29 -0.73 13.14 -8.46
N LYS A 30 -2.03 13.10 -8.15
CA LYS A 30 -2.53 13.38 -6.80
C LYS A 30 -2.32 12.13 -5.96
N ALA A 31 -1.17 12.03 -5.30
CA ALA A 31 -0.79 10.86 -4.53
C ALA A 31 -0.41 11.22 -3.09
N PHE A 32 -0.89 10.45 -2.11
CA PHE A 32 -0.71 10.74 -0.69
C PHE A 32 -0.38 9.48 0.10
N ALA A 33 0.32 9.66 1.22
CA ALA A 33 0.50 8.64 2.25
C ALA A 33 0.44 9.35 3.60
N ARG A 34 -0.46 8.89 4.47
CA ARG A 34 -0.81 9.57 5.73
C ARG A 34 -0.36 8.73 6.91
N SER A 35 0.25 9.37 7.91
CA SER A 35 0.77 8.67 9.09
C SER A 35 -0.25 8.57 10.21
N ASP A 36 -1.16 9.54 10.30
CA ASP A 36 -2.18 9.60 11.34
C ASP A 36 -3.34 8.63 11.03
N TRP A 37 -3.84 7.97 12.06
CA TRP A 37 -4.89 6.95 11.96
C TRP A 37 -6.27 7.53 11.59
N ASP A 38 -6.63 8.71 12.12
CA ASP A 38 -7.89 9.40 11.85
C ASP A 38 -7.84 9.96 10.43
N GLU A 39 -6.68 10.49 10.02
CA GLU A 39 -6.46 10.91 8.63
C GLU A 39 -6.53 9.75 7.64
N GLN A 40 -5.98 8.58 7.95
CA GLN A 40 -6.08 7.39 7.09
C GLN A 40 -7.53 6.92 6.94
N GLU A 41 -8.28 6.88 8.04
CA GLU A 41 -9.69 6.48 8.01
C GLU A 41 -10.54 7.48 7.22
N ALA A 42 -10.33 8.77 7.43
CA ALA A 42 -10.99 9.83 6.66
C ALA A 42 -10.61 9.76 5.18
N ALA A 43 -9.34 9.53 4.86
CA ALA A 43 -8.85 9.43 3.49
C ALA A 43 -9.51 8.28 2.75
N VAL A 44 -9.46 7.07 3.30
CA VAL A 44 -10.06 5.90 2.65
C VAL A 44 -11.57 6.05 2.49
N SER A 45 -12.25 6.65 3.47
CA SER A 45 -13.70 6.87 3.43
C SER A 45 -14.14 7.89 2.37
N ASN A 46 -13.24 8.77 1.93
CA ASN A 46 -13.52 9.77 0.90
C ASN A 46 -13.17 9.30 -0.52
N LEU A 47 -12.57 8.11 -0.68
CA LEU A 47 -12.27 7.55 -1.99
C LEU A 47 -13.54 7.03 -2.68
N ASN A 48 -13.51 7.02 -4.01
CA ASN A 48 -14.55 6.40 -4.83
C ASN A 48 -13.95 5.56 -5.97
N GLN A 49 -14.79 5.08 -6.88
CA GLN A 49 -14.43 4.15 -7.95
C GLN A 49 -13.44 4.73 -8.97
N GLU A 50 -13.29 6.06 -9.03
CA GLU A 50 -12.33 6.74 -9.90
C GLU A 50 -10.97 6.94 -9.23
N ASP A 51 -10.83 6.60 -7.94
CA ASP A 51 -9.59 6.68 -7.18
C ASP A 51 -8.89 5.31 -7.09
N LEU A 52 -7.73 5.29 -6.44
CA LEU A 52 -6.94 4.07 -6.22
C LEU A 52 -6.45 4.01 -4.78
N ALA A 53 -6.73 2.90 -4.11
CA ALA A 53 -6.15 2.58 -2.80
C ALA A 53 -5.02 1.56 -2.98
N ILE A 54 -3.83 1.88 -2.46
CA ILE A 54 -2.67 0.97 -2.45
C ILE A 54 -2.36 0.58 -1.01
N PHE A 55 -2.53 -0.68 -0.65
CA PHE A 55 -2.26 -1.17 0.70
C PHE A 55 -0.95 -1.97 0.77
N VAL A 56 -0.02 -1.54 1.62
CA VAL A 56 1.27 -2.21 1.83
C VAL A 56 1.27 -2.94 3.17
N SER A 57 1.31 -4.27 3.13
CA SER A 57 1.33 -5.11 4.33
C SER A 57 2.06 -6.41 4.03
N PHE A 58 3.25 -6.60 4.61
CA PHE A 58 4.10 -7.74 4.29
C PHE A 58 3.39 -9.09 4.47
N THR A 59 2.69 -9.27 5.61
CA THR A 59 1.92 -10.48 5.91
C THR A 59 0.54 -10.51 5.25
N GLY A 60 0.01 -9.35 4.85
CA GLY A 60 -1.39 -9.20 4.43
C GLY A 60 -2.40 -9.29 5.59
N GLU A 61 -1.95 -9.28 6.85
CA GLU A 61 -2.80 -9.52 8.04
C GLU A 61 -2.80 -8.36 9.06
N THR A 62 -2.20 -7.22 8.70
CA THR A 62 -2.16 -6.04 9.57
C THR A 62 -3.58 -5.50 9.79
N LYS A 63 -4.09 -5.57 11.03
CA LYS A 63 -5.50 -5.23 11.36
C LYS A 63 -5.96 -3.88 10.84
N GLY A 64 -5.21 -2.80 11.09
CA GLY A 64 -5.57 -1.46 10.62
C GLY A 64 -5.66 -1.38 9.09
N ILE A 65 -4.71 -1.99 8.38
CA ILE A 65 -4.73 -2.08 6.91
C ILE A 65 -5.94 -2.87 6.41
N LEU A 66 -6.29 -3.99 7.06
CA LEU A 66 -7.47 -4.76 6.70
C LEU A 66 -8.76 -3.95 6.90
N SER A 67 -8.87 -3.20 8.00
CA SER A 67 -10.02 -2.33 8.28
C SER A 67 -10.18 -1.28 7.17
N TYR A 68 -9.11 -0.61 6.76
CA TYR A 68 -9.16 0.36 5.66
C TYR A 68 -9.48 -0.30 4.32
N ALA A 69 -8.89 -1.46 4.03
CA ALA A 69 -9.18 -2.21 2.80
C ALA A 69 -10.66 -2.66 2.71
N GLN A 70 -11.29 -3.01 3.84
CA GLN A 70 -12.72 -3.31 3.90
C GLN A 70 -13.60 -2.08 3.63
N ILE A 71 -13.18 -0.89 4.05
CA ILE A 71 -13.89 0.37 3.71
C ILE A 71 -13.82 0.59 2.20
N ALA A 72 -12.61 0.58 1.62
CA ALA A 72 -12.38 0.75 0.19
C ALA A 72 -13.15 -0.28 -0.65
N GLN A 73 -13.15 -1.56 -0.24
CA GLN A 73 -13.87 -2.62 -0.95
C GLN A 73 -15.38 -2.39 -0.96
N ARG A 74 -15.97 -1.98 0.17
CA ARG A 74 -17.41 -1.66 0.26
C ARG A 74 -17.80 -0.49 -0.65
N GLN A 75 -16.88 0.47 -0.84
CA GLN A 75 -17.05 1.61 -1.73
C GLN A 75 -16.70 1.31 -3.19
N GLN A 76 -16.29 0.07 -3.50
CA GLN A 76 -15.87 -0.38 -4.83
C GLN A 76 -14.68 0.41 -5.39
N VAL A 77 -13.85 0.97 -4.51
CA VAL A 77 -12.57 1.60 -4.88
C VAL A 77 -11.66 0.51 -5.44
N PRO A 78 -11.00 0.71 -6.59
CA PRO A 78 -9.92 -0.15 -7.04
C PRO A 78 -8.83 -0.30 -5.97
N ILE A 79 -8.48 -1.55 -5.64
CA ILE A 79 -7.49 -1.87 -4.60
C ILE A 79 -6.30 -2.60 -5.22
N ILE A 80 -5.11 -2.06 -5.00
CA ILE A 80 -3.85 -2.79 -5.20
C ILE A 80 -3.26 -3.11 -3.85
N SER A 81 -2.94 -4.38 -3.57
CA SER A 81 -2.14 -4.73 -2.40
C SER A 81 -0.71 -5.10 -2.76
N ILE A 82 0.20 -4.76 -1.86
CA ILE A 82 1.61 -5.15 -1.89
C ILE A 82 1.87 -6.06 -0.70
N ILE A 83 2.03 -7.35 -0.99
CA ILE A 83 2.10 -8.42 0.01
C ILE A 83 3.24 -9.40 -0.33
N SER A 84 3.73 -10.14 0.67
CA SER A 84 4.68 -11.24 0.45
C SER A 84 4.04 -12.63 0.62
N THR A 85 2.84 -12.69 1.22
CA THR A 85 2.17 -13.95 1.57
C THR A 85 0.92 -14.15 0.70
N LYS A 86 0.86 -15.29 -0.01
CA LYS A 86 -0.34 -15.73 -0.74
C LYS A 86 -1.42 -16.25 0.21
N GLY A 87 -2.68 -16.12 -0.19
CA GLY A 87 -3.86 -16.52 0.56
C GLY A 87 -4.25 -15.57 1.71
N SER A 88 -3.60 -14.41 1.83
CA SER A 88 -3.85 -13.47 2.92
C SER A 88 -5.24 -12.82 2.82
N ASN A 89 -5.73 -12.29 3.94
CA ASN A 89 -7.00 -11.58 3.96
C ASN A 89 -6.96 -10.31 3.10
N LEU A 90 -5.83 -9.59 3.08
CA LEU A 90 -5.68 -8.43 2.21
C LEU A 90 -5.73 -8.80 0.73
N GLU A 91 -5.15 -9.93 0.33
CA GLU A 91 -5.23 -10.42 -1.05
C GLU A 91 -6.69 -10.62 -1.50
N LYS A 92 -7.51 -11.25 -0.66
CA LYS A 92 -8.93 -11.50 -0.94
C LYS A 92 -9.76 -10.22 -1.09
N LEU A 93 -9.33 -9.13 -0.45
CA LEU A 93 -9.99 -7.83 -0.54
C LEU A 93 -9.55 -7.04 -1.78
N SER A 94 -8.41 -7.39 -2.37
CA SER A 94 -7.76 -6.59 -3.40
C SER A 94 -8.29 -6.87 -4.80
N THR A 95 -8.34 -5.85 -5.64
CA THR A 95 -8.59 -6.01 -7.09
C THR A 95 -7.40 -6.69 -7.76
N ILE A 96 -6.19 -6.25 -7.41
CA ILE A 96 -4.92 -6.83 -7.89
C ILE A 96 -3.97 -6.92 -6.69
N SER A 97 -3.21 -8.02 -6.61
CA SER A 97 -2.16 -8.18 -5.60
C SER A 97 -0.80 -8.31 -6.29
N LEU A 98 0.15 -7.46 -5.91
CA LEU A 98 1.54 -7.53 -6.35
C LEU A 98 2.38 -8.19 -5.25
N TYR A 99 3.18 -9.17 -5.66
CA TYR A 99 3.93 -10.00 -4.74
C TYR A 99 5.37 -9.54 -4.61
N ALA A 100 5.67 -8.86 -3.51
CA ALA A 100 7.04 -8.52 -3.12
C ALA A 100 7.65 -9.70 -2.37
N LYS A 101 8.10 -10.73 -3.09
CA LYS A 101 8.70 -11.93 -2.48
C LYS A 101 9.96 -11.53 -1.68
N GLY A 102 9.88 -11.62 -0.36
CA GLY A 102 10.97 -11.28 0.54
C GLY A 102 11.18 -12.36 1.59
N THR A 103 12.41 -12.43 2.13
CA THR A 103 12.66 -13.14 3.39
C THR A 103 12.80 -12.10 4.49
N THR A 104 12.26 -12.39 5.67
CA THR A 104 12.47 -11.56 6.86
C THR A 104 13.79 -11.96 7.51
N ARG A 105 14.69 -10.98 7.67
CA ARG A 105 15.92 -11.12 8.45
C ARG A 105 15.87 -10.11 9.57
N TYR A 106 15.90 -10.61 10.78
CA TYR A 106 15.88 -9.80 12.00
C TYR A 106 17.27 -9.71 12.61
N HIS A 107 17.60 -8.55 13.15
CA HIS A 107 18.74 -8.34 14.03
C HIS A 107 18.28 -7.54 15.25
N HIS A 108 18.43 -8.08 16.46
CA HIS A 108 17.93 -7.48 17.70
C HIS A 108 16.49 -6.93 17.59
N SER A 109 15.58 -7.75 17.07
CA SER A 109 14.16 -7.41 16.84
C SER A 109 13.88 -6.36 15.76
N VAL A 110 14.89 -5.86 15.06
CA VAL A 110 14.74 -4.97 13.91
C VAL A 110 14.63 -5.79 12.63
N ASP A 111 13.57 -5.57 11.85
CA ASP A 111 13.39 -6.16 10.53
C ASP A 111 14.22 -5.39 9.49
N LEU A 112 15.22 -6.06 8.92
CA LEU A 112 16.19 -5.47 8.01
C LEU A 112 15.86 -5.66 6.53
N SER A 113 14.99 -6.61 6.16
CA SER A 113 14.92 -7.08 4.76
C SER A 113 13.53 -7.20 4.17
N SER A 114 12.45 -7.22 4.96
CA SER A 114 11.10 -7.39 4.41
C SER A 114 10.67 -6.28 3.43
N ARG A 115 11.32 -5.13 3.51
CA ARG A 115 11.02 -3.92 2.73
C ARG A 115 11.79 -3.85 1.40
N ILE A 116 12.91 -4.56 1.27
CA ILE A 116 13.78 -4.47 0.09
C ILE A 116 13.00 -4.83 -1.17
N SER A 117 12.29 -5.96 -1.15
CA SER A 117 11.49 -6.40 -2.29
C SER A 117 10.34 -5.44 -2.62
N VAL A 118 9.78 -4.76 -1.62
CA VAL A 118 8.72 -3.76 -1.82
C VAL A 118 9.27 -2.52 -2.52
N ILE A 119 10.43 -2.03 -2.08
CA ILE A 119 11.12 -0.88 -2.70
C ILE A 119 11.40 -1.19 -4.18
N CYS A 120 12.02 -2.34 -4.47
CA CYS A 120 12.31 -2.73 -5.86
C CYS A 120 11.06 -2.84 -6.72
N LEU A 121 9.97 -3.40 -6.17
CA LEU A 121 8.70 -3.52 -6.87
C LEU A 121 8.09 -2.15 -7.16
N PHE A 122 8.09 -1.24 -6.18
CA PHE A 122 7.61 0.13 -6.34
C PHE A 122 8.41 0.90 -7.38
N ASP A 123 9.74 0.83 -7.35
CA ASP A 123 10.57 1.47 -8.37
C ASP A 123 10.32 0.84 -9.76
N THR A 124 10.12 -0.48 -9.85
CA THR A 124 9.75 -1.15 -11.10
C THR A 124 8.41 -0.64 -11.64
N VAL A 125 7.39 -0.50 -10.77
CA VAL A 125 6.09 0.06 -11.15
C VAL A 125 6.23 1.50 -11.65
N LEU A 126 7.05 2.32 -11.00
CA LEU A 126 7.31 3.70 -11.43
C LEU A 126 8.04 3.75 -12.77
N LEU A 127 9.05 2.90 -12.97
CA LEU A 127 9.79 2.79 -14.24
C LEU A 127 8.91 2.35 -15.40
N MET A 128 7.95 1.46 -15.17
CA MET A 128 6.99 1.05 -16.20
C MET A 128 5.92 2.10 -16.46
N TYR A 129 5.64 2.97 -15.49
CA TYR A 129 4.64 4.01 -15.59
C TYR A 129 5.16 5.26 -16.33
N ALA A 130 6.43 5.63 -16.09
CA ALA A 130 7.09 6.78 -16.72
C ALA A 130 7.35 6.56 -18.21
#